data_AF-A0A9D8Y8C0-F1
#
_entry.id   AF-A0A9D8Y8C0-F1
#
_cell.length_a   1.000
_cell.length_b   1.000
_cell.length_c   1.000
_cell.angle_alpha   90.00
_cell.angle_beta   90.00
_cell.angle_gamma   90.00
#
_symmetry.space_group_name_H-M   'P 1'
#
loop_
_entity.id
_entity.type
_entity.pdbx_description
1 polymer ?
#
loop_
_entity_poly.entity_id
_entity_poly.type
_entity_poly.pdbx_seq_one_letter_code
_entity_poly.pdbx_strand_id
1 'polypeptide(L)'
;MPQTDILKLIFHHDQRLGDLAPSSETVDDNPLAAFTKPDPTYSTLYFSASDLEKEKFGINVLSEYEAFMEALDKGLGGFTFTTKDGEQKSLLTGIEGLEMNEVLVASKEEVEADIVHSFTRKMLRDVLEKDWIIIYKREAKDGFDLHFFSRKNIYTQFFYPLQNLLPDAFRFFSINGKRLTNEKKFYFETWSLAKPPHGFEEVFPESVL
;
A
#
# COMPACT_ATOMS: atom_id res chain seq x y z
N MET A 1 23.51 17.46 3.65
CA MET A 1 22.38 18.41 3.66
C MET A 1 21.29 17.81 4.53
N PRO A 2 20.39 18.58 5.16
CA PRO A 2 19.27 17.96 5.88
C PRO A 2 18.45 17.12 4.90
N GLN A 3 18.04 15.93 5.33
CA GLN A 3 17.20 15.06 4.51
C GLN A 3 15.85 15.74 4.23
N THR A 4 15.56 15.97 2.95
CA THR A 4 14.36 16.68 2.48
C THR A 4 13.28 15.74 1.97
N ASP A 5 13.63 14.48 1.71
CA ASP A 5 12.68 13.48 1.25
C ASP A 5 11.86 12.94 2.43
N ILE A 6 10.55 12.92 2.24
CA ILE A 6 9.58 12.42 3.22
C ILE A 6 8.88 11.22 2.61
N LEU A 7 8.92 10.08 3.30
CA LEU A 7 8.08 8.92 3.02
C LEU A 7 6.95 8.83 4.05
N LYS A 8 5.72 8.61 3.59
CA LYS A 8 4.53 8.38 4.41
C LYS A 8 3.96 7.01 4.11
N LEU A 9 3.80 6.18 5.13
CA LEU A 9 3.03 4.93 5.09
C LEU A 9 1.73 5.12 5.86
N ILE A 10 0.63 5.21 5.12
CA ILE A 10 -0.71 5.36 5.69
C ILE A 10 -1.39 3.99 5.68
N PHE A 11 -1.73 3.47 6.87
CA PHE A 11 -2.30 2.14 7.00
C PHE A 11 -3.74 2.16 7.54
N HIS A 12 -4.58 1.30 6.98
CA HIS A 12 -5.93 1.05 7.47
C HIS A 12 -6.11 -0.46 7.68
N HIS A 13 -6.51 -0.86 8.88
CA HIS A 13 -6.76 -2.26 9.25
C HIS A 13 -8.25 -2.52 9.48
N ASP A 14 -8.62 -3.79 9.45
CA ASP A 14 -9.94 -4.31 9.81
C ASP A 14 -11.09 -3.69 9.01
N GLN A 15 -10.84 -3.38 7.73
CA GLN A 15 -11.89 -2.94 6.80
C GLN A 15 -12.74 -4.14 6.40
N ARG A 16 -14.06 -3.99 6.34
CA ARG A 16 -14.95 -5.13 6.04
C ARG A 16 -14.92 -5.45 4.55
N LEU A 17 -14.67 -6.70 4.21
CA LEU A 17 -14.66 -7.15 2.81
C LEU A 17 -16.03 -6.99 2.14
N GLY A 18 -17.10 -7.10 2.92
CA GLY A 18 -18.48 -6.85 2.46
C GLY A 18 -18.75 -5.43 1.97
N ASP A 19 -17.95 -4.44 2.39
CA ASP A 19 -18.09 -3.04 1.94
C ASP A 19 -17.61 -2.86 0.49
N LEU A 20 -16.80 -3.79 -0.02
CA LEU A 20 -16.33 -3.81 -1.41
C LEU A 20 -17.46 -4.28 -2.33
N ALA A 21 -17.90 -5.51 -2.14
CA ALA A 21 -18.96 -6.15 -2.91
C ALA A 21 -19.68 -7.18 -2.03
N PRO A 22 -20.98 -7.43 -2.25
CA PRO A 22 -21.69 -8.50 -1.56
C PRO A 22 -21.05 -9.85 -1.87
N SER A 23 -21.16 -10.79 -0.91
CA SER A 23 -20.68 -12.16 -1.13
C SER A 23 -21.48 -12.82 -2.24
N SER A 24 -20.82 -13.58 -3.11
CA SER A 24 -21.49 -14.50 -4.03
C SER A 24 -21.90 -15.81 -3.34
N GLU A 25 -21.52 -16.03 -2.07
CA GLU A 25 -21.98 -17.19 -1.32
C GLU A 25 -23.50 -17.16 -1.16
N THR A 26 -24.12 -18.30 -1.46
CA THR A 26 -25.52 -18.60 -1.17
C THR A 26 -25.80 -18.31 0.30
N VAL A 27 -26.93 -17.64 0.58
CA VAL A 27 -27.44 -17.42 1.93
C VAL A 27 -27.36 -18.75 2.69
N ASP A 28 -26.54 -18.78 3.74
CA ASP A 28 -26.37 -19.97 4.58
C ASP A 28 -27.74 -20.33 5.18
N ASP A 29 -28.24 -21.54 4.91
CA ASP A 29 -29.57 -22.00 5.36
C ASP A 29 -29.69 -22.05 6.90
N ASN A 30 -28.60 -21.80 7.63
CA ASN A 30 -28.55 -21.69 9.08
C ASN A 30 -28.13 -20.27 9.54
N PRO A 31 -29.10 -19.38 9.84
CA PRO A 31 -28.84 -17.99 10.28
C PRO A 31 -27.98 -17.86 11.55
N LEU A 32 -28.00 -18.88 12.42
CA LEU A 32 -27.19 -18.89 13.64
C LEU A 32 -25.72 -19.18 13.35
N ALA A 33 -25.43 -20.01 12.35
CA ALA A 33 -24.06 -20.28 11.91
C ALA A 33 -23.45 -19.07 11.18
N ALA A 34 -24.26 -18.31 10.45
CA ALA A 34 -23.84 -17.06 9.83
C ALA A 34 -23.44 -15.99 10.88
N PHE A 35 -24.07 -15.99 12.06
CA PHE A 35 -23.77 -15.05 13.15
C PHE A 35 -22.47 -15.34 13.90
N THR A 36 -21.95 -16.57 13.83
CA THR A 36 -20.73 -16.98 14.54
C THR A 36 -19.47 -16.97 13.65
N LYS A 37 -19.63 -16.84 12.33
CA LYS A 37 -18.51 -16.68 11.40
C LYS A 37 -17.94 -15.27 11.55
N PRO A 38 -16.61 -15.12 11.74
CA PRO A 38 -16.00 -13.79 11.77
C PRO A 38 -16.19 -13.11 10.41
N ASP A 39 -16.61 -11.83 10.44
CA ASP A 39 -16.71 -11.02 9.24
C ASP A 39 -15.34 -10.94 8.55
N PRO A 40 -15.23 -11.30 7.25
CA PRO A 40 -13.97 -11.21 6.55
C PRO A 40 -13.53 -9.75 6.43
N THR A 41 -12.26 -9.48 6.73
CA THR A 41 -11.67 -8.14 6.67
C THR A 41 -10.48 -8.07 5.72
N TYR A 42 -10.08 -6.83 5.37
CA TYR A 42 -8.87 -6.52 4.62
C TYR A 42 -8.18 -5.29 5.21
N SER A 43 -6.93 -5.10 4.82
CA SER A 43 -6.10 -3.94 5.14
C SER A 43 -5.70 -3.21 3.87
N THR A 44 -5.41 -1.92 4.00
CA THR A 44 -4.77 -1.13 2.95
C THR A 44 -3.53 -0.43 3.47
N LEU A 45 -2.54 -0.31 2.59
CA LEU A 45 -1.35 0.48 2.80
C LEU A 45 -1.21 1.46 1.65
N TYR A 46 -1.03 2.73 1.97
CA TYR A 46 -0.86 3.79 0.98
C TYR A 46 0.49 4.48 1.22
N PHE A 47 1.36 4.38 0.23
CA PHE A 47 2.68 4.97 0.23
C PHE A 47 2.65 6.27 -0.56
N SER A 48 3.05 7.36 0.08
CA SER A 48 3.17 8.68 -0.52
C SER A 48 4.50 9.30 -0.15
N ALA A 49 5.09 10.08 -1.05
CA ALA A 49 6.30 10.81 -0.74
C ALA A 49 6.31 12.24 -1.26
N SER A 50 7.25 13.00 -0.73
CA SER A 50 7.53 14.36 -1.17
C SER A 50 9.02 14.66 -1.09
N ASP A 51 9.49 15.45 -2.07
CA ASP A 51 10.77 16.14 -2.05
C ASP A 51 10.46 17.59 -1.64
N LEU A 52 10.76 17.93 -0.38
CA LEU A 52 10.43 19.25 0.18
C LEU A 52 11.31 20.37 -0.38
N GLU A 53 12.50 20.07 -0.87
CA GLU A 53 13.37 21.08 -1.47
C GLU A 53 12.82 21.53 -2.82
N LYS A 54 12.30 20.58 -3.61
CA LYS A 54 11.74 20.84 -4.95
C LYS A 54 10.22 21.04 -4.96
N GLU A 55 9.57 20.94 -3.81
CA GLU A 55 8.10 20.99 -3.64
C GLU A 55 7.34 20.01 -4.55
N LYS A 56 7.89 18.80 -4.73
CA LYS A 56 7.31 17.74 -5.56
C LYS A 56 6.66 16.64 -4.73
N PHE A 57 5.60 16.03 -5.25
CA PHE A 57 4.82 14.99 -4.56
C PHE A 57 4.60 13.76 -5.44
N GLY A 58 4.81 12.59 -4.86
CA GLY A 58 4.71 11.29 -5.51
C GLY A 58 5.83 10.36 -5.01
N ILE A 59 5.60 9.06 -4.99
CA ILE A 59 6.62 8.08 -4.58
C ILE A 59 7.84 8.09 -5.51
N ASN A 60 7.61 8.37 -6.79
CA ASN A 60 8.63 8.43 -7.83
C ASN A 60 9.52 9.69 -7.76
N VAL A 61 9.30 10.58 -6.78
CA VAL A 61 10.12 11.78 -6.58
C VAL A 61 11.22 11.58 -5.54
N LEU A 62 11.19 10.46 -4.80
CA LEU A 62 12.23 10.08 -3.85
C LEU A 62 13.59 9.97 -4.55
N SER A 63 14.62 10.54 -3.93
CA SER A 63 16.00 10.41 -4.42
C SER A 63 16.46 8.95 -4.44
N GLU A 64 16.03 8.18 -3.45
CA GLU A 64 16.30 6.75 -3.29
C GLU A 64 15.09 5.89 -3.74
N TYR A 65 14.42 6.26 -4.83
CA TYR A 65 13.22 5.56 -5.34
C TYR A 65 13.48 4.07 -5.64
N GLU A 66 14.60 3.73 -6.29
CA GLU A 66 14.94 2.34 -6.60
C GLU A 66 15.12 1.52 -5.32
N ALA A 67 15.86 2.05 -4.33
CA ALA A 67 16.06 1.38 -3.03
C ALA A 67 14.74 1.20 -2.27
N PHE A 68 13.83 2.18 -2.35
CA PHE A 68 12.46 2.05 -1.83
C PHE A 68 11.72 0.87 -2.49
N MET A 69 11.76 0.78 -3.83
CA MET A 69 11.10 -0.30 -4.56
C MET A 69 11.71 -1.68 -4.26
N GLU A 70 13.03 -1.78 -4.14
CA GLU A 70 13.72 -2.99 -3.70
C GLU A 70 13.33 -3.41 -2.28
N ALA A 71 13.17 -2.45 -1.35
CA ALA A 71 12.71 -2.73 0.01
C ALA A 71 11.27 -3.28 0.02
N LEU A 72 10.39 -2.75 -0.83
CA LEU A 72 9.04 -3.30 -1.00
C LEU A 72 9.06 -4.71 -1.62
N ASP A 73 9.87 -4.92 -2.66
CA ASP A 73 10.02 -6.22 -3.32
C ASP A 73 10.51 -7.28 -2.32
N LYS A 74 11.52 -6.94 -1.51
CA LYS A 74 12.01 -7.78 -0.41
C LYS A 74 10.92 -8.11 0.61
N GLY A 75 10.07 -7.14 0.95
CA GLY A 75 8.92 -7.35 1.84
C GLY A 75 7.91 -8.35 1.27
N LEU A 76 7.74 -8.37 -0.05
CA LEU A 76 6.92 -9.33 -0.80
C LEU A 76 7.71 -10.55 -1.26
N GLY A 77 8.82 -10.88 -0.60
CA GLY A 77 9.63 -12.05 -0.94
C GLY A 77 8.81 -13.33 -1.06
N GLY A 78 8.93 -14.00 -2.21
CA GLY A 78 8.23 -15.24 -2.52
C GLY A 78 6.83 -15.06 -3.12
N PHE A 79 6.45 -13.83 -3.48
CA PHE A 79 5.34 -13.57 -4.39
C PHE A 79 5.85 -13.39 -5.83
N THR A 80 5.03 -13.81 -6.78
CA THR A 80 5.13 -13.51 -8.20
C THR A 80 4.26 -12.31 -8.51
N PHE A 81 4.73 -11.40 -9.36
CA PHE A 81 4.02 -10.20 -9.76
C PHE A 81 3.44 -10.38 -11.16
N THR A 82 2.14 -10.12 -11.33
CA THR A 82 1.46 -10.25 -12.63
C THR A 82 0.73 -8.97 -12.98
N THR A 83 0.92 -8.48 -14.20
CA THR A 83 0.18 -7.37 -14.81
C THR A 83 -0.62 -7.88 -16.02
N LYS A 84 -1.35 -6.99 -16.71
CA LYS A 84 -2.04 -7.31 -17.98
C LYS A 84 -1.09 -7.85 -19.05
N ASP A 85 0.20 -7.51 -18.96
CA ASP A 85 1.25 -7.90 -19.90
C ASP A 85 1.94 -9.22 -19.49
N GLY A 86 1.44 -9.87 -18.42
CA GLY A 86 1.93 -11.13 -17.90
C GLY A 86 2.79 -10.99 -16.64
N GLU A 87 3.53 -12.06 -16.34
CA GLU A 87 4.42 -12.12 -15.19
C GLU A 87 5.60 -11.14 -15.32
N GLN A 88 5.91 -10.47 -14.21
CA GLN A 88 6.93 -9.44 -14.11
C GLN A 88 8.10 -9.94 -13.27
N LYS A 89 9.31 -9.50 -13.64
CA LYS A 89 10.56 -9.95 -12.99
C LYS A 89 10.75 -9.41 -11.58
N SER A 90 10.16 -8.25 -11.30
CA SER A 90 10.28 -7.52 -10.04
C SER A 90 9.07 -6.60 -9.84
N LEU A 91 8.88 -6.13 -8.61
CA LEU A 91 7.86 -5.13 -8.32
C LEU A 91 8.12 -3.83 -9.09
N LEU A 92 9.38 -3.39 -9.17
CA LEU A 92 9.76 -2.18 -9.89
C LEU A 92 9.34 -2.25 -11.36
N THR A 93 9.76 -3.29 -12.08
CA THR A 93 9.41 -3.47 -13.49
C THR A 93 7.90 -3.51 -13.72
N GLY A 94 7.18 -4.17 -12.81
CA GLY A 94 5.73 -4.27 -12.92
C GLY A 94 5.03 -2.92 -12.69
N ILE A 95 5.51 -2.11 -11.73
CA ILE A 95 4.99 -0.77 -11.49
C ILE A 95 5.37 0.19 -12.62
N GLU A 96 6.58 0.15 -13.15
CA GLU A 96 6.99 1.04 -14.26
C GLU A 96 6.12 0.83 -15.51
N GLY A 97 5.81 -0.41 -15.86
CA GLY A 97 4.92 -0.75 -16.97
C GLY A 97 3.43 -0.49 -16.72
N LEU A 98 3.03 -0.25 -15.47
CA LEU A 98 1.64 -0.06 -15.09
C LEU A 98 1.13 1.35 -15.42
N GLU A 99 0.00 1.47 -16.12
CA GLU A 99 -0.67 2.76 -16.27
C GLU A 99 -1.51 3.11 -15.03
N MET A 100 -2.03 4.34 -14.99
CA MET A 100 -2.94 4.75 -13.92
C MET A 100 -4.22 3.92 -13.95
N ASN A 101 -4.67 3.48 -12.77
CA ASN A 101 -5.83 2.59 -12.59
C ASN A 101 -5.67 1.15 -13.12
N GLU A 102 -4.51 0.79 -13.65
CA GLU A 102 -4.18 -0.61 -13.90
C GLU A 102 -3.70 -1.28 -12.61
N VAL A 103 -3.82 -2.60 -12.55
CA VAL A 103 -3.49 -3.36 -11.36
C VAL A 103 -2.32 -4.29 -11.59
N LEU A 104 -1.51 -4.41 -10.55
CA LEU A 104 -0.51 -5.45 -10.40
C LEU A 104 -0.97 -6.35 -9.26
N VAL A 105 -0.98 -7.66 -9.52
CA VAL A 105 -1.33 -8.67 -8.53
C VAL A 105 -0.05 -9.34 -8.05
N ALA A 106 0.19 -9.33 -6.74
CA ALA A 106 1.22 -10.16 -6.12
C ALA A 106 0.57 -11.41 -5.53
N SER A 107 1.00 -12.58 -5.99
CA SER A 107 0.41 -13.87 -5.60
C SER A 107 1.48 -14.96 -5.45
N LYS A 108 1.14 -16.10 -4.84
CA LYS A 108 2.03 -17.28 -4.75
C LYS A 108 1.63 -18.38 -5.73
N GLU A 109 0.62 -18.11 -6.54
CA GLU A 109 -0.05 -19.03 -7.44
C GLU A 109 -0.19 -18.34 -8.79
N GLU A 110 -0.55 -19.08 -9.84
CA GLU A 110 -0.77 -18.48 -11.15
C GLU A 110 -2.02 -17.58 -11.15
N VAL A 111 -1.91 -16.40 -11.78
CA VAL A 111 -2.97 -15.40 -11.86
C VAL A 111 -3.59 -15.43 -13.24
N GLU A 112 -4.92 -15.60 -13.31
CA GLU A 112 -5.67 -15.50 -14.56
C GLU A 112 -5.65 -14.06 -15.10
N ALA A 113 -5.42 -13.90 -16.40
CA ALA A 113 -5.28 -12.58 -17.05
C ALA A 113 -6.49 -11.65 -16.85
N ASP A 114 -7.71 -12.21 -16.85
CA ASP A 114 -8.96 -11.44 -16.70
C ASP A 114 -9.04 -10.66 -15.38
N ILE A 115 -8.42 -11.18 -14.31
CA ILE A 115 -8.35 -10.54 -13.00
C ILE A 115 -7.57 -9.22 -13.09
N VAL A 116 -6.58 -9.15 -13.98
CA VAL A 116 -5.60 -8.07 -14.06
C VAL A 116 -6.08 -6.91 -14.95
N HIS A 117 -7.13 -7.12 -15.74
CA HIS A 117 -7.64 -6.13 -16.69
C HIS A 117 -8.67 -5.14 -16.11
N SER A 118 -9.24 -5.37 -14.92
CA SER A 118 -10.32 -4.48 -14.42
C SER A 118 -10.26 -4.20 -12.92
N PHE A 119 -9.99 -2.94 -12.54
CA PHE A 119 -10.15 -2.50 -11.15
C PHE A 119 -11.62 -2.29 -10.81
N THR A 120 -12.27 -3.33 -10.29
CA THR A 120 -13.63 -3.25 -9.74
C THR A 120 -13.63 -3.69 -8.29
N ARG A 121 -14.63 -3.23 -7.51
CA ARG A 121 -14.75 -3.69 -6.12
C ARG A 121 -15.00 -5.20 -6.00
N LYS A 122 -15.64 -5.80 -7.02
CA LYS A 122 -15.83 -7.24 -7.12
C LYS A 122 -14.48 -7.94 -7.33
N MET A 123 -13.71 -7.52 -8.33
CA MET A 123 -12.36 -8.05 -8.58
C MET A 123 -11.48 -7.94 -7.33
N LEU A 124 -11.50 -6.77 -6.67
CA LEU A 124 -10.75 -6.55 -5.43
C LEU A 124 -11.14 -7.58 -4.36
N ARG A 125 -12.43 -7.83 -4.17
CA ARG A 125 -12.91 -8.87 -3.25
C ARG A 125 -12.40 -10.26 -3.66
N ASP A 126 -12.61 -10.66 -4.91
CA ASP A 126 -12.26 -12.00 -5.42
C ASP A 126 -10.76 -12.28 -5.24
N VAL A 127 -9.90 -11.29 -5.46
CA VAL A 127 -8.45 -11.40 -5.27
C VAL A 127 -8.08 -11.49 -3.79
N LEU A 128 -8.70 -10.65 -2.94
CA LEU A 128 -8.45 -10.68 -1.51
C LEU A 128 -8.93 -11.97 -0.84
N GLU A 129 -10.00 -12.59 -1.36
CA GLU A 129 -10.48 -13.90 -0.88
C GLU A 129 -9.44 -15.00 -1.10
N LYS A 130 -8.62 -14.89 -2.16
CA LYS A 130 -7.49 -15.79 -2.48
C LYS A 130 -6.19 -15.47 -1.71
N ASP A 131 -6.22 -14.57 -0.72
CA ASP A 131 -5.03 -14.11 0.02
C ASP A 131 -3.96 -13.43 -0.87
N TRP A 132 -4.32 -13.01 -2.08
CA TRP A 132 -3.45 -12.26 -2.98
C TRP A 132 -3.43 -10.77 -2.61
N ILE A 133 -2.45 -10.04 -3.15
CA ILE A 133 -2.25 -8.61 -2.89
C ILE A 133 -2.47 -7.85 -4.19
N ILE A 134 -3.24 -6.76 -4.12
CA ILE A 134 -3.43 -5.83 -5.24
C ILE A 134 -2.64 -4.57 -5.00
N ILE A 135 -1.92 -4.14 -6.03
CA ILE A 135 -1.07 -2.95 -6.03
C ILE A 135 -1.41 -2.12 -7.26
N TYR A 136 -1.57 -0.82 -7.10
CA TYR A 136 -1.75 0.07 -8.25
C TYR A 136 -1.31 1.51 -7.96
N LYS A 137 -1.12 2.26 -9.04
CA LYS A 137 -0.76 3.68 -9.00
C LYS A 137 -1.97 4.54 -8.66
N ARG A 138 -1.77 5.47 -7.74
CA ARG A 138 -2.69 6.57 -7.44
C ARG A 138 -2.07 7.86 -7.94
N GLU A 139 -2.86 8.70 -8.58
CA GLU A 139 -2.38 10.00 -9.06
C GLU A 139 -1.85 10.83 -7.88
N ALA A 140 -0.66 11.39 -8.05
CA ALA A 140 -0.06 12.37 -7.17
C ALA A 140 0.30 13.61 -7.99
N LYS A 141 0.50 14.76 -7.33
CA LYS A 141 0.69 16.05 -8.01
C LYS A 141 1.83 16.05 -9.04
N ASP A 142 2.92 15.34 -8.77
CA ASP A 142 4.11 15.29 -9.62
C ASP A 142 4.49 13.85 -10.02
N GLY A 143 3.49 12.96 -10.08
CA GLY A 143 3.69 11.56 -10.48
C GLY A 143 2.63 10.62 -9.91
N PHE A 144 3.06 9.65 -9.12
CA PHE A 144 2.16 8.67 -8.53
C PHE A 144 2.56 8.24 -7.12
N ASP A 145 1.55 7.87 -6.34
CA ASP A 145 1.64 7.16 -5.09
C ASP A 145 1.26 5.68 -5.29
N LEU A 146 1.55 4.82 -4.32
CA LEU A 146 1.22 3.39 -4.39
C LEU A 146 0.16 3.02 -3.36
N HIS A 147 -0.83 2.24 -3.79
CA HIS A 147 -1.88 1.74 -2.92
C HIS A 147 -1.95 0.21 -2.98
N PHE A 148 -1.79 -0.41 -1.82
CA PHE A 148 -1.79 -1.85 -1.61
C PHE A 148 -3.07 -2.26 -0.89
N PHE A 149 -3.60 -3.41 -1.29
CA PHE A 149 -4.76 -4.07 -0.68
C PHE A 149 -4.37 -5.50 -0.38
N SER A 150 -4.62 -5.93 0.86
CA SER A 150 -4.30 -7.28 1.30
C SER A 150 -5.29 -7.75 2.35
N ARG A 151 -5.64 -9.03 2.33
CA ARG A 151 -6.51 -9.60 3.37
C ARG A 151 -5.83 -9.60 4.73
N LYS A 152 -4.54 -9.97 4.74
CA LYS A 152 -3.69 -9.98 5.93
C LYS A 152 -3.04 -8.63 6.13
N ASN A 153 -2.71 -8.29 7.38
CA ASN A 153 -1.90 -7.11 7.66
C ASN A 153 -0.45 -7.36 7.20
N ILE A 154 -0.02 -6.67 6.14
CA ILE A 154 1.32 -6.77 5.58
C ILE A 154 2.24 -5.60 5.99
N TYR A 155 1.79 -4.74 6.92
CA TYR A 155 2.58 -3.60 7.40
C TYR A 155 3.98 -4.01 7.90
N THR A 156 4.04 -5.09 8.69
CA THR A 156 5.29 -5.61 9.27
C THR A 156 6.26 -6.13 8.19
N GLN A 157 5.75 -6.50 7.01
CA GLN A 157 6.57 -6.97 5.89
C GLN A 157 7.37 -5.83 5.28
N PHE A 158 6.88 -4.59 5.36
CA PHE A 158 7.54 -3.41 4.80
C PHE A 158 8.28 -2.58 5.83
N PHE A 159 7.86 -2.60 7.10
CA PHE A 159 8.45 -1.78 8.16
C PHE A 159 9.97 -1.95 8.26
N TYR A 160 10.46 -3.18 8.45
CA TYR A 160 11.89 -3.41 8.64
C TYR A 160 12.71 -3.19 7.36
N PRO A 161 12.29 -3.64 6.17
CA PRO A 161 13.00 -3.30 4.93
C PRO A 161 13.16 -1.79 4.72
N LEU A 162 12.11 -1.01 4.96
CA LEU A 162 12.15 0.46 4.81
C LEU A 162 12.97 1.12 5.91
N GLN A 163 12.89 0.63 7.15
CA GLN A 163 13.67 1.15 8.28
C GLN A 163 15.18 1.02 8.04
N ASN A 164 15.64 -0.02 7.36
CA ASN A 164 17.06 -0.22 7.07
C ASN A 164 17.64 0.83 6.11
N LEU A 165 16.80 1.61 5.42
CA LEU A 165 17.22 2.71 4.56
C LEU A 165 17.44 4.02 5.36
N LEU A 166 17.06 4.03 6.64
CA LEU A 166 17.16 5.21 7.50
C LEU A 166 18.54 5.31 8.16
N PRO A 167 19.01 6.53 8.47
CA PRO A 167 18.37 7.82 8.21
C PRO A 167 18.70 8.41 6.82
N ASP A 168 19.48 7.69 6.02
CA ASP A 168 20.15 8.26 4.86
C ASP A 168 19.22 8.48 3.67
N ALA A 169 18.18 7.64 3.49
CA ALA A 169 17.33 7.67 2.29
C ALA A 169 16.17 8.67 2.32
N PHE A 170 15.48 8.81 3.45
CA PHE A 170 14.34 9.72 3.65
C PHE A 170 13.99 9.80 5.14
N ARG A 171 13.14 10.74 5.52
CA ARG A 171 12.43 10.68 6.82
C ARG A 171 11.14 9.89 6.63
N PHE A 172 10.91 8.92 7.50
CA PHE A 172 9.81 7.97 7.34
C PHE A 172 8.73 8.20 8.40
N PHE A 173 7.48 8.35 7.98
CA PHE A 173 6.32 8.49 8.86
C PHE A 173 5.35 7.32 8.69
N SER A 174 5.07 6.62 9.78
CA SER A 174 3.98 5.64 9.88
C SER A 174 2.74 6.31 10.44
N ILE A 175 1.62 6.17 9.73
CA ILE A 175 0.40 6.94 10.00
C ILE A 175 -0.80 6.00 10.02
N ASN A 176 -1.51 5.97 11.14
CA ASN A 176 -2.82 5.33 11.19
C ASN A 176 -3.82 6.14 10.35
N GLY A 177 -4.36 5.55 9.30
CA GLY A 177 -5.27 6.20 8.36
C GLY A 177 -6.52 6.80 9.01
N LYS A 178 -6.99 6.28 10.15
CA LYS A 178 -8.10 6.88 10.92
C LYS A 178 -7.79 8.29 11.44
N ARG A 179 -6.50 8.64 11.56
CA ARG A 179 -6.04 9.98 11.97
C ARG A 179 -5.99 10.97 10.81
N LEU A 180 -5.94 10.48 9.58
CA LEU A 180 -5.88 11.24 8.34
C LEU A 180 -7.28 11.66 7.90
N THR A 181 -7.75 12.80 8.44
CA THR A 181 -9.16 13.23 8.27
C THR A 181 -9.36 14.32 7.21
N ASN A 182 -8.29 14.89 6.66
CA ASN A 182 -8.37 15.94 5.65
C ASN A 182 -7.03 16.06 4.89
N GLU A 183 -7.11 16.73 3.76
CA GLU A 183 -5.97 17.02 2.88
C GLU A 183 -4.87 17.79 3.60
N LYS A 184 -5.23 18.68 4.54
CA LYS A 184 -4.24 19.33 5.39
C LYS A 184 -3.39 18.24 6.06
N LYS A 185 -3.93 17.40 6.93
CA LYS A 185 -3.13 16.33 7.56
C LYS A 185 -2.35 15.42 6.59
N PHE A 186 -2.78 15.27 5.34
CA PHE A 186 -2.03 14.55 4.31
C PHE A 186 -0.74 15.25 3.87
N TYR A 187 -0.73 16.57 3.74
CA TYR A 187 0.45 17.37 3.39
C TYR A 187 1.10 18.06 4.61
N PHE A 188 1.00 17.43 5.80
CA PHE A 188 1.47 18.00 7.07
C PHE A 188 2.94 18.44 7.05
N GLU A 189 3.76 17.80 6.21
CA GLU A 189 5.17 18.09 6.02
C GLU A 189 5.42 19.52 5.51
N THR A 190 4.43 20.16 4.88
CA THR A 190 4.57 21.51 4.32
C THR A 190 4.35 22.65 5.33
N TRP A 191 3.78 22.38 6.52
CA TRP A 191 3.56 23.43 7.54
C TRP A 191 3.75 22.97 9.00
N SER A 192 3.88 21.66 9.26
CA SER A 192 3.93 21.10 10.63
C SER A 192 4.96 19.99 10.79
N LEU A 193 5.99 19.94 9.95
CA LEU A 193 7.00 18.89 10.01
C LEU A 193 7.77 18.84 11.34
N ALA A 194 8.01 20.01 11.96
CA ALA A 194 8.68 20.09 13.27
C ALA A 194 7.79 19.59 14.44
N LYS A 195 6.48 19.55 14.23
CA LYS A 195 5.51 19.02 15.20
C LYS A 195 4.37 18.32 14.45
N PRO A 196 4.62 17.08 13.98
CA PRO A 196 3.65 16.32 13.21
C PRO A 196 2.30 16.17 13.95
N PRO A 197 1.18 15.99 13.22
CA PRO A 197 -0.11 15.75 13.85
C PRO A 197 -0.08 14.54 14.79
N HIS A 198 -0.90 14.58 15.84
CA HIS A 198 -0.98 13.47 16.79
C HIS A 198 -1.32 12.14 16.11
N GLY A 199 -0.51 11.10 16.38
CA GLY A 199 -0.64 9.77 15.78
C GLY A 199 0.08 9.60 14.44
N PHE A 200 0.95 10.55 14.08
CA PHE A 200 1.91 10.44 13.00
C PHE A 200 3.25 10.16 13.64
N GLU A 201 3.75 8.96 13.45
CA GLU A 201 4.95 8.46 14.13
C GLU A 201 6.11 8.50 13.15
N GLU A 202 7.13 9.30 13.46
CA GLU A 202 8.39 9.25 12.72
C GLU A 202 9.14 7.98 13.12
N VAL A 203 9.51 7.19 12.12
CA VAL A 203 10.28 5.96 12.27
C VAL A 203 11.75 6.34 12.19
N PHE A 204 12.50 5.82 13.14
CA PHE A 204 13.94 5.97 13.26
C PHE A 204 14.63 4.60 13.19
N PRO A 205 15.95 4.53 12.94
CA PRO A 205 16.68 3.26 12.89
C PRO A 205 16.54 2.38 14.13
N GLU A 206 16.28 2.97 15.30
CA GLU A 206 16.12 2.29 16.59
C GLU A 206 14.65 1.97 16.93
N SER A 207 13.70 2.38 16.08
CA SER A 207 12.28 2.12 16.30
C SER A 207 11.96 0.63 16.28
N VAL A 208 10.97 0.20 17.07
CA VAL A 208 10.52 -1.20 17.16
C VAL A 208 9.01 -1.26 17.12
N LEU A 209 8.46 -2.39 16.64
CA LEU A 209 7.02 -2.65 16.53
C LEU A 209 6.43 -3.25 17.81
#